data_AF-A0A3B9PVS1-F1
#
_entry.id   AF-A0A3B9PVS1-F1
#
_cell.length_a   1.000
_cell.length_b   1.000
_cell.length_c   1.000
_cell.angle_alpha   90.00
_cell.angle_beta   90.00
_cell.angle_gamma   90.00
#
_symmetry.space_group_name_H-M   'P 1'
#
loop_
_entity.id
_entity.type
_entity.pdbx_description
1 polymer ?
#
loop_
_entity_poly.entity_id
_entity_poly.type
_entity_poly.pdbx_seq_one_letter_code
_entity_poly.pdbx_strand_id
1 'polypeptide(L)'
;MEGVIIERTIENLERNGFSVKFFEDSQSAKEAMLEEIKPDQTVGFGGSMTIVDMGIYEILKERGNPVYWHWKAGEGEDRKELLKQAANTDVYFSGTNAIT
;
A
#
# COMPACT_ATOMS: atom_id res chain seq x y z
N MET A 1 -25.80 -11.94 -1.72
CA MET A 1 -25.87 -10.47 -1.68
C MET A 1 -24.48 -9.84 -1.65
N GLU A 2 -23.56 -10.33 -0.81
CA GLU A 2 -22.17 -9.85 -0.77
C GLU A 2 -21.40 -10.01 -2.08
N GLY A 3 -21.48 -11.18 -2.74
CA GLY A 3 -20.79 -11.40 -4.03
C GLY A 3 -21.17 -10.39 -5.11
N VAL A 4 -22.44 -9.99 -5.18
CA VAL A 4 -22.93 -8.98 -6.12
C VAL A 4 -22.34 -7.59 -5.83
N ILE A 5 -22.10 -7.25 -4.56
CA ILE A 5 -21.49 -5.97 -4.18
C ILE A 5 -20.01 -5.95 -4.56
N ILE A 6 -19.29 -7.05 -4.34
CA ILE A 6 -17.87 -7.18 -4.71
C ILE A 6 -17.70 -7.06 -6.22
N GLU A 7 -18.45 -7.85 -7.01
CA GLU A 7 -18.40 -7.83 -8.47
C GLU A 7 -18.68 -6.42 -9.02
N ARG A 8 -19.75 -5.77 -8.55
CA ARG A 8 -20.07 -4.40 -8.96
C ARG A 8 -18.98 -3.40 -8.60
N THR A 9 -18.34 -3.57 -7.45
CA THR A 9 -17.24 -2.70 -7.02
C THR A 9 -16.03 -2.85 -7.92
N ILE A 10 -15.67 -4.09 -8.27
CA ILE A 10 -14.57 -4.40 -9.19
C ILE A 10 -14.86 -3.77 -10.56
N GLU A 11 -16.04 -4.05 -11.15
CA GLU A 11 -16.39 -3.49 -12.46
C GLU A 11 -16.36 -1.96 -12.48
N ASN A 12 -16.84 -1.30 -11.42
CA ASN A 12 -16.84 0.15 -11.34
C ASN A 12 -15.42 0.71 -11.25
N LEU A 13 -14.54 0.09 -10.47
CA LEU A 13 -13.13 0.51 -10.38
C LEU A 13 -12.42 0.31 -11.72
N GLU A 14 -12.63 -0.83 -12.39
CA GLU A 14 -12.07 -1.10 -13.72
C GLU A 14 -12.55 -0.09 -14.76
N ARG A 15 -13.85 0.26 -14.76
CA ARG A 15 -14.42 1.31 -15.61
C ARG A 15 -13.80 2.69 -15.37
N ASN A 16 -13.30 2.95 -14.16
CA ASN A 16 -12.59 4.19 -13.81
C ASN A 16 -11.07 4.10 -14.07
N GLY A 17 -10.59 3.04 -14.71
CA GLY A 17 -9.20 2.90 -15.14
C GLY A 17 -8.26 2.28 -14.09
N PHE A 18 -8.80 1.74 -13.00
CA PHE A 18 -8.00 1.00 -12.02
C PHE A 18 -7.76 -0.43 -12.49
N SER A 19 -6.56 -0.96 -12.28
CA SER A 19 -6.33 -2.41 -12.29
C SER A 19 -6.74 -2.97 -10.93
N VAL A 20 -7.63 -3.97 -10.94
CA VAL A 20 -8.24 -4.49 -9.71
C VAL A 20 -7.85 -5.94 -9.51
N LYS A 21 -7.50 -6.30 -8.28
CA LYS A 21 -7.32 -7.69 -7.83
C LYS A 21 -8.13 -7.88 -6.57
N PHE A 22 -8.87 -8.98 -6.49
CA PHE A 22 -9.66 -9.36 -5.34
C PHE A 22 -9.01 -10.55 -4.63
N PHE A 23 -9.01 -10.50 -3.29
CA PHE A 23 -8.43 -11.52 -2.42
C PHE A 23 -9.43 -11.79 -1.29
N GLU A 24 -9.59 -13.06 -0.93
CA GLU A 24 -10.51 -13.49 0.14
C GLU A 24 -9.95 -13.21 1.54
N ASP A 25 -8.63 -13.05 1.65
CA ASP A 25 -7.95 -12.92 2.93
C ASP A 25 -6.74 -11.96 2.85
N SER A 26 -6.28 -11.53 4.03
CA SER A 26 -5.18 -10.55 4.15
C SER A 26 -3.82 -11.14 3.79
N GLN A 27 -3.62 -12.44 3.93
CA GLN A 27 -2.36 -13.11 3.65
C GLN A 27 -2.12 -13.17 2.14
N SER A 28 -3.12 -13.62 1.36
CA SER A 28 -3.03 -13.65 -0.10
C SER A 28 -2.89 -12.25 -0.71
N ALA A 29 -3.58 -11.25 -0.16
CA ALA A 29 -3.39 -9.85 -0.56
C ALA A 29 -1.97 -9.34 -0.28
N LYS A 30 -1.43 -9.63 0.91
CA LYS A 30 -0.07 -9.23 1.30
C LYS A 30 1.00 -9.84 0.39
N GLU A 31 0.89 -11.12 0.08
CA GLU A 31 1.84 -11.82 -0.81
C GLU A 31 1.84 -11.20 -2.21
N ALA A 32 0.66 -10.96 -2.79
CA ALA A 32 0.54 -10.33 -4.10
C ALA A 32 1.12 -8.90 -4.12
N MET A 33 0.86 -8.09 -3.09
CA MET A 33 1.44 -6.74 -2.99
C MET A 33 2.96 -6.76 -2.93
N LEU A 34 3.56 -7.70 -2.20
CA LEU A 34 5.02 -7.80 -2.08
C LEU A 34 5.67 -8.30 -3.38
N GLU A 35 5.01 -9.18 -4.13
CA GLU A 35 5.49 -9.70 -5.41
C GLU A 35 5.55 -8.61 -6.50
N GLU A 36 4.60 -7.67 -6.49
CA GLU A 36 4.56 -6.58 -7.48
C GLU A 36 5.70 -5.56 -7.31
N ILE A 37 6.24 -5.43 -6.10
CA ILE A 37 7.26 -4.44 -5.78
C ILE A 37 8.64 -5.04 -6.02
N LYS A 38 9.39 -4.46 -6.96
CA LYS A 38 10.77 -4.87 -7.23
C LYS A 38 11.73 -4.38 -6.14
N PRO A 39 12.87 -5.06 -5.91
CA PRO A 39 13.83 -4.66 -4.87
C PRO A 39 14.43 -3.25 -5.04
N ASP A 40 14.52 -2.74 -6.26
CA ASP A 40 15.09 -1.43 -6.61
C ASP A 40 14.08 -0.28 -6.57
N GLN A 41 12.78 -0.58 -6.44
CA GLN A 41 11.75 0.44 -6.35
C GLN A 41 11.71 1.09 -4.97
N THR A 42 11.54 2.41 -4.98
CA THR A 42 11.23 3.21 -3.80
C THR A 42 9.76 3.08 -3.42
N VAL A 43 9.47 3.01 -2.13
CA VAL A 43 8.12 2.76 -1.61
C VAL A 43 7.71 3.79 -0.56
N GLY A 44 6.61 4.49 -0.83
CA GLY A 44 6.03 5.50 0.05
C GLY A 44 4.76 5.00 0.74
N PHE A 45 4.49 5.51 1.93
CA PHE A 45 3.32 5.12 2.73
C PHE A 45 2.53 6.33 3.22
N GLY A 46 1.23 6.34 2.92
CA GLY A 46 0.31 7.41 3.31
C GLY A 46 -0.25 7.35 4.73
N GLY A 47 0.04 6.29 5.48
CA GLY A 47 -0.58 6.02 6.78
C GLY A 47 -1.83 5.15 6.65
N SER A 48 -1.69 3.86 6.93
CA SER A 48 -2.77 2.88 6.90
C SER A 48 -2.56 1.86 8.00
N MET A 49 -3.56 1.69 8.87
CA MET A 49 -3.51 0.67 9.92
C MET A 49 -3.49 -0.74 9.32
N THR A 50 -4.22 -1.00 8.24
CA THR A 50 -4.18 -2.29 7.53
C THR A 50 -2.76 -2.66 7.08
N ILE A 51 -1.99 -1.68 6.60
CA ILE A 51 -0.58 -1.89 6.21
C ILE A 51 0.30 -2.17 7.43
N VAL A 52 0.05 -1.50 8.57
CA VAL A 52 0.71 -1.80 9.85
C VAL A 52 0.43 -3.24 10.26
N ASP A 53 -0.85 -3.65 10.27
CA ASP A 53 -1.28 -4.97 10.72
C ASP A 53 -0.74 -6.09 9.81
N MET A 54 -0.61 -5.82 8.51
CA MET A 54 0.01 -6.73 7.55
C MET A 54 1.54 -6.79 7.68
N GLY A 55 2.19 -5.85 8.37
CA GLY A 55 3.65 -5.81 8.54
C GLY A 55 4.43 -5.57 7.24
N ILE A 56 3.80 -4.94 6.24
CA ILE A 56 4.39 -4.75 4.91
C ILE A 56 5.62 -3.82 4.96
N TYR A 57 5.57 -2.77 5.79
CA TYR A 57 6.69 -1.82 5.90
C TYR A 57 7.96 -2.49 6.40
N GLU A 58 7.86 -3.29 7.45
CA GLU A 58 8.97 -4.02 8.06
C GLU A 58 9.58 -4.99 7.05
N ILE A 59 8.76 -5.76 6.34
CA ILE A 59 9.23 -6.72 5.33
C ILE A 59 9.95 -6.01 4.18
N LEU A 60 9.40 -4.92 3.65
CA LEU A 60 10.04 -4.19 2.55
C LEU A 60 11.36 -3.55 2.99
N LYS A 61 11.41 -3.03 4.22
CA LYS A 61 12.65 -2.51 4.81
C LYS A 61 13.70 -3.60 4.96
N GLU A 62 13.33 -4.76 5.50
CA GLU A 62 14.24 -5.91 5.67
C GLU A 62 14.71 -6.49 4.33
N ARG A 63 13.84 -6.49 3.31
CA ARG A 63 14.17 -6.89 1.93
C ARG A 63 15.15 -5.93 1.26
N GLY A 64 15.33 -4.72 1.80
CA GLY A 64 16.28 -3.73 1.32
C GLY A 64 15.68 -2.65 0.42
N ASN A 65 14.36 -2.57 0.28
CA ASN A 65 13.72 -1.48 -0.47
C ASN A 65 13.94 -0.13 0.22
N PRO A 66 14.16 0.97 -0.53
CA PRO A 66 14.07 2.32 0.02
C PRO A 66 12.62 2.63 0.41
N VAL A 67 12.35 2.75 1.71
CA VAL A 67 10.99 2.98 2.24
C VAL A 67 10.88 4.32 2.94
N TYR A 68 9.77 5.03 2.71
CA TYR A 68 9.52 6.35 3.29
C TYR A 68 8.16 6.39 3.97
N TRP A 69 8.16 6.51 5.30
CA TRP A 69 6.93 6.59 6.09
C TRP A 69 7.06 7.50 7.30
N HIS A 70 6.34 8.61 7.26
CA HIS A 70 6.33 9.61 8.32
C HIS A 70 5.82 9.12 9.69
N TRP A 71 5.00 8.05 9.74
CA TRP A 71 4.58 7.43 11.01
C TRP A 71 5.68 6.61 11.67
N LYS A 72 6.64 6.11 10.89
CA LYS A 72 7.75 5.28 11.36
C LYS A 72 9.05 6.06 11.52
N ALA A 73 8.96 7.40 11.50
CA ALA A 73 10.10 8.29 11.68
C ALA A 73 10.77 8.05 13.04
N GLY A 74 12.06 7.73 13.01
CA GLY A 74 12.89 7.55 14.19
C GLY A 74 13.25 8.86 14.89
N GLU A 75 13.95 8.75 16.03
CA GLU A 75 14.50 9.92 16.71
C GLU A 75 15.53 10.61 15.82
N GLY A 76 15.36 11.92 15.60
CA GLY A 76 16.22 12.73 14.73
C GLY A 76 15.83 12.74 13.25
N GLU A 77 14.85 11.95 12.81
CA GLU A 77 14.35 12.00 11.43
C GLU A 77 13.33 13.12 11.23
N ASP A 78 13.44 13.85 10.10
CA ASP A 78 12.47 14.88 9.73
C ASP A 78 11.24 14.25 9.06
N ARG A 79 10.14 14.19 9.80
CA ARG A 79 8.83 13.74 9.29
C ARG A 79 8.36 14.50 8.05
N LYS A 80 8.65 15.80 7.94
CA LYS A 80 8.24 16.59 6.77
C LYS A 80 9.03 16.18 5.54
N GLU A 81 10.30 15.86 5.71
CA GLU A 81 11.12 15.36 4.60
C GLU A 81 10.68 13.96 4.18
N LEU A 82 10.40 13.06 5.13
CA LEU A 82 9.84 11.74 4.84
C LEU A 82 8.50 11.82 4.09
N LEU A 83 7.63 12.77 4.42
CA LEU A 83 6.39 13.02 3.67
C LEU A 83 6.66 13.44 2.22
N LYS A 84 7.62 14.35 2.01
CA LYS A 84 7.99 14.79 0.66
C LYS A 84 8.59 13.65 -0.15
N GLN A 85 9.46 12.84 0.46
CA GLN A 85 10.07 11.68 -0.19
C GLN A 85 9.02 10.65 -0.56
N ALA A 86 8.12 10.31 0.38
CA ALA A 86 7.03 9.36 0.14
C ALA A 86 6.12 9.79 -1.04
N ALA A 87 5.89 11.08 -1.24
CA ALA A 87 5.07 11.56 -2.36
C ALA A 87 5.74 11.40 -3.75
N ASN A 88 7.03 11.07 -3.81
CA ASN A 88 7.82 10.97 -5.04
C ASN A 88 8.39 9.55 -5.28
N THR A 89 7.77 8.53 -4.68
CA THR A 89 8.22 7.14 -4.81
C THR A 89 7.65 6.45 -6.05
N ASP A 90 8.31 5.38 -6.49
CA ASP A 90 7.85 4.56 -7.61
C ASP A 90 6.53 3.85 -7.29
N VAL A 91 6.39 3.41 -6.04
CA VAL A 91 5.19 2.77 -5.50
C VAL A 91 4.72 3.55 -4.29
N TYR A 92 3.42 3.83 -4.19
CA TYR A 92 2.83 4.49 -3.03
C TYR A 92 1.64 3.71 -2.49
N PHE A 93 1.73 3.26 -1.24
CA PHE A 93 0.61 2.64 -0.54
C PHE A 93 -0.35 3.70 -0.03
N SER A 94 -1.55 3.71 -0.60
CA SER A 94 -2.70 4.48 -0.14
C SER A 94 -3.81 3.53 0.29
N GLY A 95 -4.54 3.92 1.34
CA GLY A 95 -5.82 3.32 1.70
C GLY A 95 -6.99 4.15 1.17
N THR A 96 -8.20 3.60 1.26
CA THR A 96 -9.44 4.35 1.10
C THR A 96 -10.33 4.14 2.31
N ASN A 97 -10.97 5.20 2.78
CA ASN A 97 -11.93 5.12 3.88
C ASN A 97 -13.31 4.67 3.40
N ALA A 98 -13.64 4.92 2.14
CA ALA A 98 -14.93 4.59 1.54
C ALA A 98 -14.80 4.35 0.04
N ILE A 99 -15.56 3.38 -0.46
CA ILE A 99 -15.80 3.16 -1.88
C ILE A 99 -17.31 3.28 -2.07
N THR A 100 -17.73 4.16 -2.96
CA THR A 100 -19.14 4.52 -3.19
C THR A 100 -19.64 3.98 -4.52
#